data_AF-A0A919MJ99-F1
#
_entry.id   AF-A0A919MJ99-F1
#
_cell.length_a   1.000
_cell.length_b   1.000
_cell.length_c   1.000
_cell.angle_alpha   90.00
_cell.angle_beta   90.00
_cell.angle_gamma   90.00
#
_symmetry.space_group_name_H-M   'P 1'
#
loop_
_entity.id
_entity.type
_entity.pdbx_description
1 polymer ?
#
loop_
_entity_poly.entity_id
_entity_poly.type
_entity_poly.pdbx_seq_one_letter_code
_entity_poly.pdbx_strand_id
1 'polypeptide(L)'
;MGDKQLPRQRSHDSVCLRCRRLDQLVSVPAAVRAGHSTGVVRGSVTGRFGYDVPVSGRVVQVSALARALAAPRRPRAATGPAVVFGGSALLALWNLLVAVSDPAGGTAWFGLVFFLAVAAGSGWVLRTRQRRVQVMGPLVDEAVGLWRRSWYCRRCGVVSVYGAGAPTTVAASGLASALISVAQQRRQQRGLSVRPSSAGVLH
;
A
#
# COMPACT_ATOMS: atom_id res chain seq x y z
N MET A 1 21.13 18.07 14.61
CA MET A 1 20.04 17.17 14.18
C MET A 1 18.95 17.23 15.22
N GLY A 2 17.90 18.01 14.97
CA GLY A 2 16.85 18.26 15.96
C GLY A 2 15.87 17.09 16.00
N ASP A 3 15.79 16.42 17.16
CA ASP A 3 14.71 15.52 17.49
C ASP A 3 13.40 16.30 17.44
N LYS A 4 12.66 16.14 16.33
CA LYS A 4 11.26 16.54 16.26
C LYS A 4 10.51 15.68 17.26
N GLN A 5 10.39 16.18 18.49
CA GLN A 5 9.46 15.66 19.50
C GLN A 5 8.07 15.67 18.86
N LEU A 6 7.64 14.49 18.43
CA LEU A 6 6.25 14.26 18.02
C LEU A 6 5.37 14.72 19.18
N PRO A 7 4.32 15.54 18.93
CA PRO A 7 3.44 15.98 19.99
C PRO A 7 2.95 14.74 20.74
N ARG A 8 3.28 14.66 22.04
CA ARG A 8 2.73 13.69 22.98
C ARG A 8 1.24 13.95 23.05
N GLN A 9 0.50 13.32 22.14
CA GLN A 9 -0.95 13.33 22.10
C GLN A 9 -1.42 12.64 23.38
N ARG A 10 -1.72 13.45 24.42
CA ARG A 10 -2.14 13.01 25.75
C ARG A 10 -3.35 12.07 25.62
N SER A 11 -3.10 10.80 25.91
CA SER A 11 -4.02 9.67 25.84
C SER A 11 -4.91 9.57 27.08
N HIS A 12 -5.50 10.68 27.54
CA HIS A 12 -6.13 10.67 28.87
C HIS A 12 -7.41 9.82 28.97
N ASP A 13 -8.03 9.41 27.84
CA ASP A 13 -9.31 8.67 27.86
C ASP A 13 -9.35 7.40 26.98
N SER A 14 -8.20 6.86 26.53
CA SER A 14 -8.22 5.67 25.66
C SER A 14 -8.38 4.37 26.46
N VAL A 15 -9.53 4.19 27.10
CA VAL A 15 -9.94 2.89 27.69
C VAL A 15 -10.37 1.91 26.60
N CYS A 16 -10.08 0.62 26.80
CA CYS A 16 -10.52 -0.41 25.88
C CYS A 16 -12.05 -0.42 25.85
N LEU A 17 -12.65 -0.21 24.68
CA LEU A 17 -14.11 -0.14 24.54
C LEU A 17 -14.82 -1.45 24.94
N ARG A 18 -14.10 -2.58 24.93
CA ARG A 18 -14.66 -3.90 25.28
C ARG A 18 -14.50 -4.26 26.76
N CYS A 19 -13.31 -4.08 27.34
CA CYS A 19 -13.03 -4.48 28.73
C CYS A 19 -12.77 -3.33 29.69
N ARG A 20 -12.82 -2.07 29.22
CA ARG A 20 -12.64 -0.83 29.99
C ARG A 20 -11.34 -0.72 30.80
N ARG A 21 -10.34 -1.57 30.53
CA ARG A 21 -9.01 -1.51 31.17
C ARG A 21 -8.02 -0.71 30.32
N LEU A 22 -7.08 -0.02 30.96
CA LEU A 22 -6.03 0.81 30.34
C LEU A 22 -4.70 0.07 30.18
N ASP A 23 -4.32 -0.76 31.15
CA ASP A 23 -2.97 -1.36 31.27
C ASP A 23 -2.58 -2.31 30.13
N GLN A 24 -3.56 -2.73 29.34
CA GLN A 24 -3.40 -3.71 28.26
C GLN A 24 -3.54 -3.09 26.86
N LEU A 25 -3.63 -1.76 26.77
CA LEU A 25 -3.65 -1.06 25.49
C LEU A 25 -2.24 -0.70 25.04
N VAL A 26 -1.98 -1.03 23.79
CA VAL A 26 -0.76 -0.65 23.08
C VAL A 26 -1.18 0.00 21.79
N SER A 27 -0.52 1.09 21.38
CA SER A 27 -0.80 1.68 20.07
C SER A 27 -0.57 0.64 18.99
N VAL A 28 -1.45 0.57 17.99
CA VAL A 28 -1.33 -0.41 16.90
C VAL A 28 0.05 -0.35 16.23
N PRO A 29 0.66 0.83 15.95
CA PRO A 29 2.01 0.90 15.41
C PRO A 29 3.09 0.30 16.33
N ALA A 30 2.93 0.39 17.66
CA ALA A 30 3.86 -0.25 18.59
C ALA A 30 3.65 -1.76 18.65
N ALA A 31 2.41 -2.25 18.63
CA ALA A 31 2.11 -3.68 18.57
C ALA A 31 2.64 -4.33 17.29
N VAL A 32 2.53 -3.64 16.14
CA VAL A 32 3.08 -4.10 14.86
C VAL A 32 4.60 -4.13 14.90
N ARG A 33 5.26 -3.07 15.40
CA ARG A 33 6.73 -3.03 15.53
C ARG A 33 7.25 -4.15 16.45
N ALA A 34 6.57 -4.40 17.57
CA ALA A 34 6.94 -5.49 18.48
C ALA A 34 6.82 -6.89 17.84
N GLY A 35 5.95 -7.05 16.84
CA GLY A 35 5.81 -8.30 16.09
C GLY A 35 6.74 -8.45 14.88
N HIS A 36 7.62 -7.49 14.62
CA HIS A 36 8.68 -7.62 13.62
C HIS A 36 9.99 -7.97 14.32
N SER A 37 10.55 -9.14 14.02
CA SER A 37 11.88 -9.52 14.43
C SER A 37 12.78 -9.63 13.20
N THR A 38 13.96 -9.00 13.27
CA THR A 38 14.98 -9.12 12.22
C THR A 38 16.09 -10.03 12.71
N GLY A 39 16.31 -11.14 12.04
CA GLY A 39 17.40 -12.06 12.30
C GLY A 39 18.42 -12.03 11.17
N VAL A 40 19.68 -12.36 11.48
CA VAL A 40 20.67 -12.71 10.47
C VAL A 40 20.77 -14.23 10.47
N VAL A 41 20.48 -14.84 9.32
CA VAL A 41 20.67 -16.27 9.11
C VAL A 41 21.99 -16.45 8.40
N ARG A 42 22.87 -17.27 8.96
CA ARG A 42 24.10 -17.72 8.33
C ARG A 42 23.89 -19.16 7.87
N GLY A 43 24.20 -19.43 6.62
CA GLY A 43 24.28 -20.78 6.05
C GLY A 43 25.53 -20.91 5.20
N SER A 44 25.84 -22.12 4.76
CA SER A 44 26.78 -22.37 3.68
C SER A 44 26.01 -22.91 2.47
N VAL A 45 26.48 -22.55 1.28
CA VAL A 45 26.06 -23.20 0.04
C VAL A 45 27.28 -23.87 -0.54
N THR A 46 27.21 -25.19 -0.72
CA THR A 46 28.24 -25.96 -1.41
C THR A 46 28.21 -25.58 -2.88
N GLY A 47 29.26 -24.91 -3.34
CA GLY A 47 29.42 -24.56 -4.75
C GLY A 47 29.72 -25.80 -5.61
N ARG A 48 29.56 -25.65 -6.93
CA ARG A 48 29.82 -26.71 -7.93
C ARG A 48 31.24 -27.31 -7.85
N PHE A 49 32.18 -26.61 -7.23
CA PHE A 49 33.59 -27.02 -7.06
C PHE A 49 33.90 -27.60 -5.66
N GLY A 50 32.90 -27.87 -4.83
CA GLY A 50 33.08 -28.50 -3.51
C GLY A 50 33.49 -27.55 -2.38
N TYR A 51 33.60 -26.26 -2.64
CA TYR A 51 33.86 -25.25 -1.60
C TYR A 51 32.55 -24.77 -0.96
N ASP A 52 32.52 -24.70 0.36
CA ASP A 52 31.45 -24.06 1.13
C ASP A 52 31.59 -22.54 1.07
N VAL A 53 30.66 -21.87 0.41
CA VAL A 53 30.59 -20.41 0.41
C VAL A 53 29.65 -19.99 1.54
N PRO A 54 30.13 -19.26 2.56
CA PRO A 54 29.25 -18.76 3.60
C PRO A 54 28.32 -17.70 3.02
N VAL A 55 27.02 -17.92 3.14
CA VAL A 55 25.98 -16.96 2.79
C VAL A 55 25.32 -16.45 4.06
N SER A 56 25.38 -15.13 4.25
CA SER A 56 24.62 -14.44 5.29
C SER A 56 23.43 -13.72 4.67
N GLY A 57 22.22 -14.08 5.09
CA GLY A 57 20.98 -13.43 4.71
C GLY A 57 20.35 -12.70 5.89
N ARG A 58 19.71 -11.55 5.63
CA ARG A 58 18.84 -10.90 6.62
C ARG A 58 17.41 -11.41 6.42
N VAL A 59 16.84 -11.99 7.46
CA VAL A 59 15.45 -12.48 7.46
C VAL A 59 14.61 -11.58 8.35
N VAL A 60 13.44 -11.16 7.85
CA VAL A 60 12.45 -10.42 8.62
C VAL A 60 11.30 -11.38 8.92
N GLN A 61 11.16 -11.77 10.19
CA GLN A 61 10.02 -12.53 10.67
C GLN A 61 8.92 -11.56 11.10
N VAL A 62 7.69 -11.85 10.66
CA VAL A 62 6.51 -11.05 10.98
C VAL A 62 5.47 -11.94 11.65
N SER A 63 5.18 -11.64 12.91
CA SER A 63 4.18 -12.38 13.69
C SER A 63 2.80 -12.32 13.04
N ALA A 64 1.95 -13.32 13.30
CA ALA A 64 0.58 -13.34 12.80
C ALA A 64 -0.21 -12.09 13.24
N LEU A 65 0.04 -11.62 14.47
CA LEU A 65 -0.55 -10.39 14.99
C LEU A 65 -0.08 -9.15 14.22
N ALA A 66 1.22 -9.03 13.94
CA ALA A 66 1.75 -7.91 13.15
C ALA A 66 1.23 -7.92 11.71
N ARG A 67 0.98 -9.10 11.13
CA ARG A 67 0.31 -9.24 9.83
C ARG A 67 -1.15 -8.81 9.87
N ALA A 68 -1.90 -9.22 10.91
CA ALA A 68 -3.29 -8.84 11.07
C ALA A 68 -3.47 -7.32 11.29
N LEU A 69 -2.58 -6.72 12.08
CA LEU A 69 -2.57 -5.30 12.39
C LEU A 69 -1.84 -4.43 11.35
N ALA A 70 -1.43 -5.00 10.21
CA ALA A 70 -0.64 -4.27 9.22
C ALA A 70 -1.37 -3.02 8.70
N ALA A 71 -0.61 -1.95 8.47
CA ALA A 71 -1.15 -0.72 7.90
C ALA A 71 -1.76 -0.97 6.50
N PRO A 72 -2.83 -0.25 6.13
CA PRO A 72 -3.33 -0.23 4.76
C PRO A 72 -2.20 0.12 3.78
N ARG A 73 -1.99 -0.72 2.76
CA ARG A 73 -0.92 -0.52 1.79
C ARG A 73 -1.45 0.32 0.62
N ARG A 74 -0.69 1.36 0.24
CA ARG A 74 -0.91 2.02 -1.05
C ARG A 74 -0.66 0.98 -2.16
N PRO A 75 -1.49 0.95 -3.21
CA PRO A 75 -1.15 0.19 -4.41
C PRO A 75 0.20 0.71 -4.90
N ARG A 76 1.25 -0.12 -4.77
CA ARG A 76 2.57 0.24 -5.28
C ARG A 76 2.45 0.35 -6.80
N ALA A 77 3.01 1.42 -7.37
CA ALA A 77 3.34 1.42 -8.78
C ALA A 77 4.33 0.27 -8.98
N ALA A 78 3.84 -0.87 -9.48
CA ALA A 78 4.74 -1.96 -9.85
C ALA A 78 5.72 -1.40 -10.88
N THR A 79 7.01 -1.72 -10.73
CA THR A 79 8.06 -1.46 -11.73
C THR A 79 7.85 -2.24 -13.03
N GLY A 80 6.90 -3.20 -13.03
CA GLY A 80 6.56 -4.04 -14.18
C GLY A 80 6.31 -3.31 -15.53
N PRO A 81 5.67 -2.14 -15.59
CA PRO A 81 5.48 -1.42 -16.85
C PRO A 81 6.81 -0.96 -17.47
N ALA A 82 7.79 -0.54 -16.66
CA ALA A 82 9.08 -0.08 -17.16
C ALA A 82 9.84 -1.21 -17.88
N VAL A 83 9.75 -2.44 -17.37
CA VAL A 83 10.36 -3.63 -17.98
C VAL A 83 9.66 -3.99 -19.29
N VAL A 84 8.33 -3.89 -19.35
CA VAL A 84 7.55 -4.14 -20.58
C VAL A 84 7.85 -3.09 -21.65
N PHE A 85 7.95 -1.81 -21.28
CA PHE A 85 8.35 -0.73 -22.18
C PHE A 85 9.78 -0.89 -22.71
N GLY A 86 10.72 -1.28 -21.84
CA GLY A 86 12.11 -1.55 -22.24
C GLY A 86 12.22 -2.71 -23.22
N GLY A 87 11.52 -3.81 -22.95
CA GLY A 87 11.48 -4.98 -23.84
C GLY A 87 10.82 -4.69 -25.18
N SER A 88 9.72 -3.93 -25.20
CA SER A 88 9.04 -3.56 -26.46
C SER A 88 9.86 -2.59 -27.31
N ALA A 89 10.60 -1.66 -26.68
CA ALA A 89 11.50 -0.75 -27.39
C ALA A 89 12.68 -1.49 -28.05
N LEU A 90 13.27 -2.47 -27.36
CA LEU A 90 14.30 -3.34 -27.92
C LEU A 90 13.80 -4.19 -29.10
N LEU A 91 12.59 -4.76 -28.99
CA LEU A 91 11.95 -5.50 -30.07
C LEU A 91 11.62 -4.64 -31.30
N ALA A 92 11.23 -3.38 -31.09
CA ALA A 92 10.99 -2.44 -32.18
C ALA A 92 12.29 -1.98 -32.83
N LEU A 93 13.34 -1.73 -32.05
CA LEU A 93 14.66 -1.40 -32.58
C LEU A 93 15.23 -2.57 -33.39
N TRP A 94 15.06 -3.81 -32.93
CA TRP A 94 15.42 -5.02 -33.67
C TRP A 94 14.68 -5.14 -35.00
N ASN A 95 13.34 -4.95 -35.00
CA ASN A 95 12.55 -4.97 -36.24
C ASN A 95 12.92 -3.85 -37.21
N LEU A 96 13.26 -2.66 -36.70
CA LEU A 96 13.72 -1.54 -37.53
C LEU A 96 15.06 -1.88 -38.21
N LEU A 97 15.99 -2.49 -37.47
CA LEU A 97 17.27 -2.97 -38.01
C LEU A 97 17.09 -4.01 -39.12
N VAL A 98 16.14 -4.94 -38.94
CA VAL A 98 15.78 -5.94 -39.97
C VAL A 98 15.14 -5.28 -41.19
N ALA A 99 14.27 -4.29 -40.99
CA ALA A 99 13.62 -3.57 -42.10
C ALA A 99 14.58 -2.71 -42.93
N VAL A 100 15.60 -2.11 -42.31
CA VAL A 100 16.64 -1.35 -43.02
C VAL A 100 17.57 -2.26 -43.82
N SER A 101 17.77 -3.50 -43.38
CA SER A 101 18.65 -4.46 -44.05
C SER A 101 17.99 -5.19 -45.21
N ASP A 102 16.66 -5.25 -45.29
CA ASP A 102 15.95 -5.90 -46.40
C ASP A 102 14.68 -5.12 -46.85
N PRO A 103 14.82 -4.09 -47.70
CA PRO A 103 13.73 -3.18 -48.06
C PRO A 103 12.69 -3.81 -48.99
N ALA A 104 12.92 -5.00 -49.54
CA ALA A 104 12.05 -5.63 -50.53
C ALA A 104 10.82 -6.34 -49.91
N GLY A 105 10.85 -6.66 -48.60
CA GLY A 105 9.89 -7.58 -47.98
C GLY A 105 8.54 -6.97 -47.56
N GLY A 106 8.38 -5.64 -47.58
CA GLY A 106 7.13 -5.01 -47.14
C GLY A 106 6.69 -5.35 -45.71
N THR A 107 7.57 -5.93 -44.88
CA THR A 107 7.24 -6.39 -43.51
C THR A 107 7.44 -5.32 -42.45
N ALA A 108 8.10 -4.21 -42.80
CA ALA A 108 8.43 -3.10 -41.90
C ALA A 108 7.19 -2.48 -41.21
N TRP A 109 6.04 -2.44 -41.90
CA TRP A 109 4.82 -1.88 -41.33
C TRP A 109 4.21 -2.76 -40.23
N PHE A 110 4.42 -4.09 -40.25
CA PHE A 110 3.96 -4.97 -39.16
C PHE A 110 4.68 -4.65 -37.85
N GLY A 111 5.99 -4.39 -37.91
CA GLY A 111 6.78 -3.96 -36.74
C GLY A 111 6.29 -2.63 -36.17
N LEU A 112 5.98 -1.67 -37.04
CA LEU A 112 5.43 -0.36 -36.64
C LEU A 112 4.05 -0.49 -35.98
N VAL A 113 3.12 -1.25 -36.60
CA VAL A 113 1.77 -1.47 -36.07
C VAL A 113 1.82 -2.23 -34.75
N PHE A 114 2.66 -3.25 -34.64
CA PHE A 114 2.87 -3.98 -33.38
C PHE A 114 3.40 -3.05 -32.28
N PHE A 115 4.39 -2.20 -32.59
CA PHE A 115 4.92 -1.25 -31.62
C PHE A 115 3.86 -0.24 -31.17
N LEU A 116 3.08 0.33 -32.09
CA LEU A 116 2.00 1.25 -31.76
C LEU A 116 0.92 0.59 -30.90
N ALA A 117 0.55 -0.66 -31.21
CA ALA A 117 -0.41 -1.43 -30.41
C ALA A 117 0.11 -1.69 -28.98
N VAL A 118 1.38 -2.09 -28.84
CA VAL A 118 2.02 -2.31 -27.53
C VAL A 118 2.17 -1.01 -26.75
N ALA A 119 2.55 0.09 -27.41
CA ALA A 119 2.69 1.41 -26.79
C ALA A 119 1.33 1.96 -26.32
N ALA A 120 0.28 1.84 -27.14
CA ALA A 120 -1.07 2.25 -26.79
C ALA A 120 -1.64 1.39 -25.64
N GLY A 121 -1.49 0.06 -25.72
CA GLY A 121 -1.95 -0.86 -24.68
C GLY A 121 -1.24 -0.65 -23.34
N SER A 122 0.08 -0.51 -23.36
CA SER A 122 0.88 -0.25 -22.16
C SER A 122 0.61 1.14 -21.57
N GLY A 123 0.43 2.16 -22.42
CA GLY A 123 -0.02 3.50 -22.03
C GLY A 123 -1.39 3.50 -21.38
N TRP A 124 -2.35 2.72 -21.91
CA TRP A 124 -3.67 2.56 -21.32
C TRP A 124 -3.62 1.87 -19.95
N VAL A 125 -2.84 0.78 -19.82
CA VAL A 125 -2.64 0.08 -18.54
C VAL A 125 -1.98 0.99 -17.50
N LEU A 126 -0.98 1.77 -17.90
CA LEU A 126 -0.35 2.77 -17.04
C LEU A 126 -1.34 3.83 -16.59
N ARG A 127 -2.11 4.41 -17.53
CA ARG A 127 -3.08 5.47 -17.24
C ARG A 127 -4.21 4.98 -16.33
N THR A 128 -4.76 3.79 -16.57
CA THR A 128 -5.80 3.20 -15.72
C THR A 128 -5.28 2.91 -14.31
N ARG A 129 -4.05 2.40 -14.18
CA ARG A 129 -3.41 2.19 -12.88
C ARG A 129 -3.09 3.49 -12.17
N GLN A 130 -2.58 4.48 -12.88
CA GLN A 130 -2.27 5.80 -12.32
C GLN A 130 -3.55 6.48 -11.83
N ARG A 131 -4.65 6.38 -12.58
CA ARG A 131 -5.98 6.82 -12.13
C ARG A 131 -6.41 6.07 -10.85
N ARG A 132 -6.25 4.75 -10.79
CA ARG A 132 -6.56 3.98 -9.57
C ARG A 132 -5.72 4.43 -8.37
N VAL A 133 -4.41 4.68 -8.57
CA VAL A 133 -3.51 5.18 -7.51
C VAL A 133 -3.90 6.59 -7.07
N GLN A 134 -4.25 7.49 -7.99
CA GLN A 134 -4.68 8.85 -7.68
C GLN A 134 -6.02 8.89 -6.95
N VAL A 135 -6.99 8.05 -7.35
CA VAL A 135 -8.30 7.98 -6.71
C VAL A 135 -8.21 7.32 -5.33
N MET A 136 -7.45 6.23 -5.20
CA MET A 136 -7.34 5.48 -3.94
C MET A 136 -6.31 6.05 -2.96
N GLY A 137 -5.31 6.79 -3.45
CA GLY A 137 -4.23 7.33 -2.63
C GLY A 137 -4.73 8.14 -1.43
N PRO A 138 -5.57 9.18 -1.66
CA PRO A 138 -6.11 9.98 -0.56
C PRO A 138 -6.93 9.16 0.45
N LEU A 139 -7.63 8.12 -0.01
CA LEU A 139 -8.45 7.26 0.86
C LEU A 139 -7.57 6.35 1.73
N VAL A 140 -6.51 5.79 1.13
CA VAL A 140 -5.51 4.99 1.86
C VAL A 140 -4.77 5.86 2.88
N ASP A 141 -4.48 7.12 2.56
CA ASP A 141 -3.79 8.05 3.48
C ASP A 141 -4.65 8.38 4.70
N GLU A 142 -5.95 8.57 4.51
CA GLU A 142 -6.90 8.75 5.60
C GLU A 142 -7.01 7.48 6.46
N ALA A 143 -7.06 6.29 5.83
CA ALA A 143 -7.05 5.01 6.53
C ALA A 143 -5.74 4.77 7.32
N VAL A 144 -4.59 5.16 6.78
CA VAL A 144 -3.29 5.12 7.48
C VAL A 144 -3.27 6.13 8.64
N GLY A 145 -3.89 7.29 8.47
CA GLY A 145 -4.09 8.27 9.55
C GLY A 145 -4.88 7.68 10.72
N LEU A 146 -5.98 6.98 10.43
CA LEU A 146 -6.78 6.25 11.43
C LEU A 146 -5.99 5.11 12.08
N TRP A 147 -5.21 4.36 11.28
CA TRP A 147 -4.33 3.31 11.77
C TRP A 147 -3.28 3.82 12.77
N ARG A 148 -2.71 5.02 12.55
CA ARG A 148 -1.75 5.61 13.48
C ARG A 148 -2.37 6.02 14.82
N ARG A 149 -3.68 6.27 14.85
CA ARG A 149 -4.44 6.72 16.02
C ARG A 149 -5.20 5.59 16.72
N SER A 150 -5.08 4.35 16.22
CA SER A 150 -5.80 3.21 16.78
C SER A 150 -4.98 2.49 17.87
N TRP A 151 -5.71 1.86 18.79
CA TRP A 151 -5.16 1.18 19.96
C TRP A 151 -5.59 -0.28 19.97
N TYR A 152 -4.66 -1.19 20.21
CA TYR A 152 -4.88 -2.62 20.30
C TYR A 152 -4.91 -3.06 21.76
N CYS A 153 -5.96 -3.78 22.16
CA CYS A 153 -6.05 -4.39 23.47
C CYS A 153 -5.55 -5.84 23.43
N ARG A 154 -4.45 -6.13 24.12
CA ARG A 154 -3.84 -7.47 24.16
C ARG A 154 -4.77 -8.53 24.76
N ARG A 155 -5.60 -8.14 25.75
CA ARG A 155 -6.52 -9.06 26.44
C ARG A 155 -7.70 -9.48 25.57
N CYS A 156 -8.27 -8.54 24.82
CA CYS A 156 -9.51 -8.77 24.07
C CYS A 156 -9.28 -9.06 22.59
N GLY A 157 -8.07 -8.82 22.07
CA GLY A 157 -7.75 -8.98 20.65
C GLY A 157 -8.46 -7.98 19.73
N VAL A 158 -9.02 -6.89 20.28
CA VAL A 158 -9.76 -5.87 19.54
C VAL A 158 -8.94 -4.60 19.38
N VAL A 159 -9.21 -3.89 18.29
CA VAL A 159 -8.63 -2.59 17.96
C VAL A 159 -9.71 -1.52 18.14
N SER A 160 -9.44 -0.53 18.98
CA SER A 160 -10.24 0.66 19.14
C SER A 160 -9.74 1.74 18.18
N VAL A 161 -10.59 2.16 17.25
CA VAL A 161 -10.28 3.18 16.25
C VAL A 161 -10.86 4.51 16.73
N TYR A 162 -9.98 5.47 17.00
CA TYR A 162 -10.36 6.80 17.47
C TYR A 162 -10.25 7.83 16.36
N GLY A 163 -11.08 8.86 16.50
CA GLY A 163 -11.11 9.96 15.57
C GLY A 163 -11.95 9.67 14.34
N ALA A 164 -12.93 8.74 14.43
CA ALA A 164 -13.99 8.44 13.46
C ALA A 164 -15.28 9.25 13.67
N GLY A 165 -15.41 9.94 14.81
CA GLY A 165 -16.69 10.39 15.36
C GLY A 165 -16.89 9.60 16.65
N ALA A 166 -17.88 8.72 16.70
CA ALA A 166 -17.98 7.72 17.75
C ALA A 166 -16.80 6.72 17.69
N PRO A 167 -16.21 6.37 18.84
CA PRO A 167 -15.12 5.39 18.88
C PRO A 167 -15.68 3.99 18.52
N THR A 168 -15.08 3.33 17.53
CA THR A 168 -15.52 2.03 17.05
C THR A 168 -14.53 0.93 17.43
N THR A 169 -15.05 -0.29 17.61
CA THR A 169 -14.21 -1.49 17.79
C THR A 169 -14.18 -2.30 16.52
N VAL A 170 -12.99 -2.81 16.19
CA VAL A 170 -12.76 -3.68 15.04
C VAL A 170 -11.94 -4.87 15.51
N ALA A 171 -12.17 -6.04 14.95
CA ALA A 171 -11.28 -7.18 15.16
C ALA A 171 -9.87 -6.89 14.60
N ALA A 172 -8.83 -7.48 15.21
CA ALA A 172 -7.48 -7.37 14.67
C ALA A 172 -7.39 -7.99 13.26
N SER A 173 -8.09 -9.09 13.00
CA SER A 173 -8.27 -9.66 11.67
C SER A 173 -9.17 -8.77 10.82
N GLY A 174 -8.67 -8.30 9.67
CA GLY A 174 -9.43 -7.41 8.79
C GLY A 174 -9.38 -5.93 9.19
N LEU A 175 -8.45 -5.53 10.06
CA LEU A 175 -8.28 -4.12 10.44
C LEU A 175 -8.12 -3.22 9.21
N ALA A 176 -7.31 -3.62 8.23
CA ALA A 176 -7.05 -2.80 7.05
C ALA A 176 -8.31 -2.52 6.21
N SER A 177 -9.15 -3.54 5.97
CA SER A 177 -10.41 -3.37 5.22
C SER A 177 -11.42 -2.53 5.99
N ALA A 178 -11.50 -2.72 7.31
CA ALA A 178 -12.38 -1.91 8.17
C ALA A 178 -11.94 -0.44 8.23
N LEU A 179 -10.63 -0.14 8.25
CA LEU A 179 -10.15 1.24 8.21
C LEU A 179 -10.46 1.91 6.87
N ILE A 180 -10.40 1.16 5.77
CA ILE A 180 -10.79 1.63 4.44
C ILE A 180 -12.29 1.93 4.39
N SER A 181 -13.15 1.05 4.93
CA SER A 181 -14.60 1.29 4.95
C SER A 181 -14.98 2.48 5.81
N VAL A 182 -14.35 2.65 6.98
CA VAL A 182 -14.55 3.83 7.84
C VAL A 182 -14.08 5.12 7.15
N ALA A 183 -12.93 5.09 6.46
CA ALA A 183 -12.46 6.23 5.68
C ALA A 183 -13.41 6.57 4.52
N GLN A 184 -13.95 5.56 3.84
CA GLN A 184 -14.92 5.75 2.76
C GLN A 184 -16.23 6.36 3.27
N GLN A 185 -16.78 5.83 4.37
CA GLN A 185 -18.01 6.34 4.98
C GLN A 185 -17.88 7.81 5.38
N ARG A 186 -16.72 8.21 5.89
CA ARG A 186 -16.42 9.60 6.25
C ARG A 186 -16.41 10.55 5.07
N ARG A 187 -15.84 10.11 3.94
CA ARG A 187 -15.83 10.92 2.73
C ARG A 187 -17.24 11.11 2.18
N GLN A 188 -18.07 10.08 2.24
CA GLN A 188 -19.48 10.17 1.87
C GLN A 188 -20.22 11.16 2.78
N GLN A 189 -20.03 11.09 4.10
CA GLN A 189 -20.63 12.03 5.06
C GLN A 189 -20.17 13.48 4.83
N ARG A 190 -18.88 13.71 4.58
CA ARG A 190 -18.37 15.04 4.26
C ARG A 190 -18.91 15.57 2.93
N GLY A 191 -19.04 14.72 1.91
CA GLY A 191 -19.61 15.09 0.62
C GLY A 191 -21.09 15.48 0.70
N LEU A 192 -21.86 14.81 1.56
CA LEU A 192 -23.27 15.15 1.80
C LEU A 192 -23.45 16.46 2.57
N SER A 193 -22.53 16.78 3.49
CA SER A 193 -22.57 18.02 4.27
C SER A 193 -22.22 19.28 3.47
N VAL A 194 -21.61 19.15 2.28
CA VAL A 194 -21.18 20.28 1.44
C VAL A 194 -22.22 20.61 0.35
N ARG A 195 -23.38 19.94 0.32
CA ARG A 195 -24.46 20.35 -0.59
C ARG A 195 -25.01 21.69 -0.07
N PRO A 196 -24.77 22.83 -0.76
CA PRO A 196 -25.32 24.09 -0.31
C PRO A 196 -26.83 23.97 -0.38
N SER A 197 -27.49 24.34 0.71
CA SER A 197 -28.93 24.51 0.75
C SER A 197 -29.28 25.70 -0.17
N SER A 198 -29.36 25.45 -1.48
CA SER A 198 -29.99 26.35 -2.44
C SER A 198 -31.51 26.24 -2.25
N ALA A 199 -31.98 26.72 -1.11
CA ALA A 199 -33.39 26.84 -0.76
C ALA A 199 -33.59 28.14 0.02
N GLY A 200 -33.38 29.25 -0.69
CA GLY A 200 -34.21 30.46 -0.58
C GLY A 200 -34.47 30.84 -2.03
N VAL A 201 -35.59 30.52 -2.67
CA VAL A 201 -36.98 30.94 -2.39
C VAL A 201 -37.04 32.45 -2.16
N LEU A 202 -37.13 33.14 -3.30
CA LEU A 202 -38.11 34.18 -3.63
C LEU A 202 -38.64 35.00 -2.45
N HIS A 203 -38.28 36.28 -2.44
CA HIS A 203 -39.23 37.38 -2.35
C HIS A 203 -38.71 38.57 -3.15
#